data_AF-A0A951P7Q5-F1
#
_entry.id   AF-A0A951P7Q5-F1
#
_cell.length_a   1.000
_cell.length_b   1.000
_cell.length_c   1.000
_cell.angle_alpha   90.00
_cell.angle_beta   90.00
_cell.angle_gamma   90.00
#
_symmetry.space_group_name_H-M   'P 1'
#
loop_
_entity.id
_entity.type
_entity.pdbx_description
1 polymer ?
#
loop_
_entity_poly.entity_id
_entity_poly.type
_entity_poly.pdbx_seq_one_letter_code
_entity_poly.pdbx_strand_id
1 'polypeptide(L)' 'MISISWLDRWQSLSLLVLGDAILDSYLCGHAYRLCREAPAPVIALEQQQIARSTR' A
#
# COMPACT_ATOMS: atom_id res chain seq x y z
N MET A 1 -10.26 16.59 23.60
CA MET A 1 -9.42 17.59 22.91
C MET A 1 -7.98 17.12 23.03
N ILE A 2 -7.44 16.50 21.98
CA ILE A 2 -6.06 15.98 22.00
C ILE A 2 -5.11 17.19 21.98
N SER A 3 -4.31 17.35 23.03
CA SER A 3 -3.33 18.44 23.15
C SER A 3 -2.28 18.35 22.05
N ILE A 4 -2.03 19.42 21.31
CA ILE A 4 -1.03 19.46 20.22
C ILE A 4 0.42 19.25 20.74
N SER A 5 0.66 19.46 22.03
CA SER A 5 1.99 19.45 22.65
C SER A 5 2.78 18.14 22.57
N TRP A 6 2.14 16.99 22.33
CA TRP A 6 2.86 15.72 22.12
C TRP A 6 3.36 15.56 20.69
N LEU A 7 2.70 16.19 19.72
CA LEU A 7 3.07 16.11 18.30
C LEU A 7 4.38 16.85 18.03
N ASP A 8 4.60 17.98 18.72
CA ASP A 8 5.84 18.76 18.62
C ASP A 8 7.07 17.95 19.07
N ARG A 9 6.88 17.03 20.03
CA ARG A 9 7.96 16.16 20.53
C ARG A 9 8.39 15.09 19.52
N TRP A 10 7.59 14.79 18.50
CA TRP A 10 7.92 13.78 17.50
C TRP A 10 8.94 14.28 16.47
N GLN A 11 9.00 15.60 16.24
CA GLN A 11 9.93 16.19 15.27
C GLN A 11 11.40 16.00 15.64
N SER A 12 11.71 15.83 16.94
CA SER A 12 13.08 15.63 17.42
C SER A 12 13.51 14.16 17.50
N LEU A 13 12.62 13.22 17.18
CA LEU A 13 12.94 11.79 17.23
C LEU A 13 13.74 11.38 15.99
N SER A 14 14.95 10.87 16.21
CA SER A 14 15.75 10.19 15.18
C SER A 14 15.58 8.69 15.35
N LEU A 15 15.02 8.03 14.34
CA LEU A 15 14.70 6.60 14.37
C LEU A 15 15.52 5.85 13.32
N LEU A 16 16.09 4.71 13.72
CA LEU A 16 16.72 3.76 12.82
C LEU A 16 15.73 2.62 12.55
N VAL A 17 15.26 2.50 11.31
CA VAL A 17 14.40 1.39 10.88
C VAL A 17 15.28 0.33 10.22
N LEU A 18 15.20 -0.91 10.72
CA LEU A 18 15.96 -2.06 10.22
C LEU A 18 15.01 -3.15 9.76
N GLY A 19 15.34 -3.78 8.64
CA GLY A 19 14.57 -4.87 8.04
C GLY A 19 14.48 -4.74 6.52
N ASP A 20 13.78 -5.67 5.90
CA ASP A 20 13.55 -5.68 4.46
C ASP A 20 12.40 -4.73 4.10
N ALA A 21 12.64 -3.90 3.10
CA ALA A 21 11.60 -3.04 2.55
C ALA A 21 10.72 -3.83 1.57
N ILE A 22 9.41 -3.70 1.71
CA ILE A 22 8.44 -4.23 0.75
C ILE A 22 7.84 -3.05 -0.01
N LEU A 23 7.69 -3.22 -1.33
CA LEU A 23 7.01 -2.27 -2.19
C LEU A 23 5.57 -2.71 -2.43
N ASP A 24 4.62 -1.93 -1.94
CA ASP A 24 3.21 -2.19 -2.18
C ASP A 24 2.81 -1.85 -3.62
N SER A 25 2.09 -2.76 -4.27
CA SER A 25 1.46 -2.53 -5.56
C SER A 25 -0.02 -2.88 -5.52
N TYR A 26 -0.81 -2.04 -6.19
CA TYR A 26 -2.24 -2.18 -6.33
C TYR A 26 -2.58 -2.39 -7.80
N LEU A 27 -3.32 -3.45 -8.08
CA LEU A 27 -3.81 -3.83 -9.39
C LEU A 27 -5.32 -3.62 -9.43
N CYS A 28 -5.78 -2.80 -10.38
CA CYS A 28 -7.19 -2.45 -10.55
C CYS A 28 -7.67 -2.88 -11.93
N GLY A 29 -8.83 -3.51 -11.97
CA GLY A 29 -9.45 -3.99 -13.19
C GLY A 29 -10.78 -4.66 -12.90
N HIS A 30 -11.38 -5.24 -13.93
CA HIS A 30 -12.71 -5.83 -13.84
C HIS A 30 -12.70 -7.34 -14.06
N ALA A 31 -13.56 -8.04 -13.33
CA ALA A 31 -13.79 -9.48 -13.46
C ALA A 31 -15.04 -9.74 -14.30
N TYR A 32 -14.87 -10.13 -15.56
CA TYR A 32 -15.99 -10.40 -16.46
C TYR A 32 -16.30 -11.89 -16.62
N ARG A 33 -15.41 -12.77 -16.15
CA ARG A 33 -15.55 -14.23 -16.29
C ARG A 33 -14.82 -14.98 -15.18
N LEU A 34 -15.21 -16.24 -15.01
CA LEU A 34 -14.46 -17.22 -14.21
C LEU A 34 -13.37 -17.91 -15.04
N CYS A 35 -12.33 -18.36 -14.34
CA CYS A 35 -11.30 -19.26 -14.85
C CYS A 35 -11.92 -20.61 -15.24
N ARG A 36 -11.24 -21.38 -16.11
CA ARG A 36 -11.68 -22.74 -16.48
C ARG A 36 -11.16 -23.80 -15.51
N GLU A 37 -10.08 -23.48 -14.81
CA GLU A 37 -9.25 -24.41 -14.04
C GLU A 37 -9.64 -24.45 -12.56
N ALA A 38 -10.29 -23.40 -12.06
CA ALA A 38 -10.65 -23.23 -10.66
C ALA A 38 -11.82 -22.25 -10.52
N PRO A 39 -12.57 -22.28 -9.41
CA PRO A 39 -13.60 -21.29 -9.09
C PRO A 39 -12.98 -19.96 -8.65
N ALA A 40 -12.23 -19.32 -9.56
CA ALA A 40 -11.59 -18.02 -9.37
C ALA A 40 -11.95 -17.07 -10.53
N PRO A 41 -11.98 -15.75 -10.31
CA PRO A 41 -12.21 -14.79 -11.38
C PRO A 41 -10.95 -14.54 -12.22
N VAL A 42 -11.14 -14.24 -13.50
CA VAL A 42 -10.10 -13.64 -14.33
C VAL A 42 -10.27 -12.13 -14.29
N ILE A 43 -9.23 -11.40 -13.86
CA ILE A 43 -9.22 -9.94 -13.83
C ILE A 43 -8.60 -9.41 -15.13
N ALA A 44 -9.37 -8.65 -15.91
CA ALA A 44 -8.83 -7.82 -16.99
C ALA A 44 -8.21 -6.57 -16.36
N LEU A 45 -6.87 -6.52 -16.30
CA LEU A 45 -6.14 -5.44 -15.64
C LEU A 45 -6.21 -4.16 -16.47
N GLU A 46 -6.51 -3.05 -15.81
CA GLU A 46 -6.62 -1.73 -16.46
C GLU A 46 -5.61 -0.74 -15.90
N GLN A 47 -5.36 -0.80 -14.60
CA GLN A 47 -4.45 0.12 -13.94
C GLN A 47 -3.58 -0.60 -12.91
N GLN A 48 -2.33 -0.17 -12.83
CA GLN A 48 -1.41 -0.55 -11.78
C GLN A 48 -0.87 0.70 -11.10
N GLN A 49 -0.84 0.68 -9.77
CA GLN A 49 -0.23 1.70 -8.93
C GLN A 49 0.80 1.05 -8.02
N ILE A 50 1.84 1.81 -7.70
CA ILE A 50 2.86 1.40 -6.74
C ILE A 50 2.98 2.49 -5.69
N ALA A 51 3.20 2.09 -4.44
CA ALA A 51 3.49 3.04 -3.39
C ALA A 51 4.74 3.83 -3.74
N ARG A 52 4.67 5.16 -3.59
CA ARG A 52 5.81 6.04 -3.82
C ARG A 52 6.29 6.53 -2.47
N SER A 53 7.57 6.33 -2.19
CA SER A 53 8.22 7.03 -1.09
C SER A 53 8.39 8.49 -1.51
N THR A 54 7.60 9.38 -0.94
CA THR A 54 7.82 10.82 -1.04
C THR A 54 8.93 11.15 -0.03
N ARG A 55 10.08 11.57 -0.54
CA ARG A 55 11.14 12.16 0.30
C ARG A 55 10.76 13.55 0.75
#